data_AF-A0A922CJ85-F1
#
_entry.id   AF-A0A922CJ85-F1
#
_cell.length_a   1.000
_cell.length_b   1.000
_cell.length_c   1.000
_cell.angle_alpha   90.00
_cell.angle_beta   90.00
_cell.angle_gamma   90.00
#
_symmetry.space_group_name_H-M   'P 1'
#
loop_
_entity.id
_entity.type
_entity.pdbx_description
1 polymer ?
#
loop_
_entity_poly.entity_id
_entity_poly.type
_entity_poly.pdbx_seq_one_letter_code
_entity_poly.pdbx_strand_id
1 'polypeptide(L)'
;MAMTCKIVFVLACLTVLVKAQRPFYAGLSAIGYPEVDSVGLSNRFGEDERAPIEAKGDRNLVNRLNSLPIDNRPFWFINWEAYENLRKNPQTYPQRPNSFINNN
;
A
#
# COMPACT_ATOMS: atom_id res chain seq x y z
N MET A 1 -11.09 -62.53 7.82
CA MET A 1 -10.55 -61.89 6.60
C MET A 1 -11.22 -60.55 6.28
N ALA A 2 -12.56 -60.43 6.29
CA ALA A 2 -13.23 -59.15 6.00
C ALA A 2 -12.95 -58.03 7.04
N MET A 3 -12.87 -58.36 8.33
CA MET A 3 -12.61 -57.37 9.39
C MET A 3 -11.18 -56.81 9.33
N THR A 4 -10.20 -57.66 9.03
CA THR A 4 -8.80 -57.25 8.81
C THR A 4 -8.64 -56.34 7.59
N CYS A 5 -9.37 -56.59 6.49
CA CYS A 5 -9.34 -55.71 5.32
C CYS A 5 -9.91 -54.32 5.61
N LYS A 6 -10.99 -54.22 6.42
CA LYS A 6 -11.56 -52.93 6.85
C LYS A 6 -10.57 -52.13 7.69
N ILE A 7 -9.86 -52.78 8.61
CA ILE A 7 -8.86 -52.13 9.47
C ILE A 7 -7.70 -51.59 8.63
N VAL A 8 -7.18 -52.39 7.69
CA VAL A 8 -6.10 -51.96 6.78
C VAL A 8 -6.55 -50.77 5.92
N PHE A 9 -7.78 -50.79 5.43
CA PHE A 9 -8.34 -49.69 4.64
C PHE A 9 -8.45 -48.39 5.45
N VAL A 10 -8.94 -48.46 6.68
CA VAL A 10 -9.03 -47.29 7.58
C VAL A 10 -7.66 -46.72 7.88
N LEU A 11 -6.67 -47.57 8.16
CA LEU A 11 -5.29 -47.13 8.41
C LEU A 11 -4.66 -46.49 7.16
N ALA A 12 -4.92 -47.03 5.96
CA ALA A 12 -4.46 -46.45 4.71
C ALA A 12 -5.10 -45.08 4.42
N CYS A 13 -6.40 -44.91 4.70
CA CYS A 13 -7.06 -43.60 4.57
C CYS A 13 -6.48 -42.56 5.55
N LEU A 14 -6.19 -42.97 6.78
CA LEU A 14 -5.61 -42.09 7.81
C LEU A 14 -4.22 -41.58 7.42
N THR A 15 -3.36 -42.44 6.86
CA THR A 15 -2.01 -42.04 6.46
C THR A 15 -2.03 -41.06 5.29
N VAL A 16 -2.94 -41.24 4.33
CA VAL A 16 -3.13 -40.29 3.21
C VAL A 16 -3.59 -38.92 3.73
N LEU A 17 -4.54 -38.87 4.66
CA LEU A 17 -5.02 -37.61 5.24
C LEU A 17 -3.92 -36.87 6.00
N VAL A 18 -3.08 -37.57 6.77
CA VAL A 18 -1.94 -36.96 7.48
C VAL A 18 -0.88 -36.43 6.51
N LYS A 19 -0.60 -37.14 5.42
CA LYS A 19 0.37 -36.70 4.41
C LYS A 19 -0.16 -35.61 3.48
N ALA A 20 -1.47 -35.46 3.35
CA ALA A 20 -2.12 -34.43 2.56
C ALA A 20 -2.33 -33.10 3.35
N GLN A 21 -2.04 -33.07 4.66
CA GLN A 21 -2.03 -31.84 5.42
C GLN A 21 -0.83 -30.97 5.00
N ARG A 22 -1.08 -30.03 4.09
CA ARG A 22 -0.13 -28.96 3.77
C ARG A 22 0.12 -28.12 5.03
N PRO A 23 1.38 -27.77 5.35
CA PRO A 23 1.65 -26.89 6.48
C PRO A 23 0.90 -25.56 6.30
N PHE A 24 0.30 -25.07 7.39
CA PHE A 24 -0.49 -23.83 7.42
C PHE A 24 0.32 -22.58 6.97
N TYR A 25 1.64 -22.72 6.91
CA TYR A 25 2.58 -21.68 6.50
C TYR A 25 3.03 -21.75 5.03
N ALA A 26 2.70 -22.79 4.27
CA ALA A 26 2.98 -22.84 2.84
C ALA A 26 2.02 -21.88 2.11
N GLY A 27 2.48 -20.64 1.91
CA GLY A 27 1.71 -19.51 1.40
C GLY A 27 1.74 -18.26 2.30
N LEU A 28 2.44 -18.29 3.44
CA LEU A 28 2.59 -17.12 4.33
C LEU A 28 3.75 -16.19 3.96
N SER A 29 4.67 -16.61 3.10
CA SER A 29 5.61 -15.68 2.48
C SER A 29 4.82 -14.73 1.59
N ALA A 30 5.08 -13.42 1.70
CA ALA A 30 4.51 -12.44 0.80
C ALA A 30 4.76 -12.90 -0.64
N ILE A 31 3.70 -13.20 -1.38
CA ILE A 31 3.79 -13.42 -2.82
C ILE A 31 4.29 -12.09 -3.37
N GLY A 32 5.56 -12.06 -3.77
CA GLY A 32 6.15 -10.89 -4.40
C GLY A 32 5.24 -10.45 -5.54
N TYR A 33 4.98 -9.15 -5.63
CA TYR A 33 4.34 -8.62 -6.82
C TYR A 33 5.24 -8.90 -8.02
N PRO A 34 4.68 -9.26 -9.18
CA PRO A 34 5.49 -9.41 -10.39
C PRO A 34 6.30 -8.12 -10.59
N GLU A 35 7.56 -8.27 -10.96
CA GLU A 35 8.39 -7.14 -11.37
C GLU A 35 7.70 -6.49 -12.57
N VAL A 36 7.04 -5.37 -12.32
CA VAL A 36 6.43 -4.58 -13.39
C VAL A 36 7.58 -3.83 -14.02
N ASP A 37 8.00 -4.26 -15.21
CA ASP A 37 8.86 -3.44 -16.05
C ASP A 37 8.16 -2.10 -16.25
N SER A 38 8.65 -1.06 -15.58
CA SER A 38 8.21 0.32 -15.79
C SER A 38 8.74 0.76 -17.15
N VAL A 39 8.11 0.28 -18.22
CA VAL A 39 8.30 0.80 -19.57
C VAL A 39 8.17 2.32 -19.46
N GLY A 40 9.22 3.06 -19.83
CA GLY A 40 9.39 4.50 -19.61
C GLY A 40 8.30 5.38 -20.22
N LEU A 41 7.09 5.30 -19.67
CA LEU A 41 5.91 6.09 -19.97
C LEU A 41 5.62 7.13 -18.89
N SER A 42 6.44 7.21 -17.83
CA SER A 42 6.32 8.18 -16.72
C SER A 42 6.07 9.60 -17.23
N ASN A 43 6.69 9.97 -18.34
CA ASN A 43 6.63 11.32 -18.88
C ASN A 43 5.41 11.60 -19.76
N ARG A 44 4.52 10.63 -20.03
CA ARG A 44 3.32 10.84 -20.86
C ARG A 44 2.20 11.54 -20.11
N PHE A 45 2.16 11.40 -18.80
CA PHE A 45 1.08 11.92 -17.96
C PHE A 45 1.44 13.21 -17.21
N GLY A 46 2.62 13.79 -17.50
CA GLY A 46 3.08 15.03 -16.88
C GLY A 46 3.57 14.82 -15.44
N GLU A 47 4.15 13.66 -15.10
CA GLU A 47 4.71 13.41 -13.77
C GLU A 47 5.87 14.37 -13.40
N ASP A 48 6.56 14.89 -14.40
CA ASP A 48 7.63 15.90 -14.27
C ASP A 48 7.08 17.34 -14.15
N GLU A 49 5.79 17.54 -14.43
CA GLU A 49 5.17 18.86 -14.37
C GLU A 49 4.97 19.27 -12.90
N ARG A 50 5.24 20.54 -12.61
CA ARG A 50 5.15 21.08 -11.26
C ARG A 50 3.67 21.21 -10.85
N ALA A 51 3.12 20.13 -10.31
CA ALA A 51 1.72 20.01 -9.91
C ALA A 51 1.57 19.58 -8.44
N PRO A 52 0.41 19.86 -7.81
CA PRO A 52 0.06 19.28 -6.51
C PRO A 52 0.21 17.77 -6.49
N ILE A 53 0.66 17.20 -5.37
CA ILE A 53 0.83 15.75 -5.20
C ILE A 53 -0.50 15.01 -5.42
N GLU A 54 -1.63 15.65 -5.11
CA GLU A 54 -2.99 15.13 -5.26
C GLU A 54 -3.43 15.02 -6.73
N ALA A 55 -2.77 15.75 -7.65
CA ALA A 55 -3.05 15.74 -9.08
C ALA A 55 -1.83 15.32 -9.92
N LYS A 56 -0.77 14.81 -9.27
CA LYS A 56 0.46 14.41 -9.94
C LYS A 56 0.19 13.19 -10.84
N GLY A 57 0.56 13.29 -12.12
CA GLY A 57 0.24 12.28 -13.12
C GLY A 57 -1.18 12.34 -13.68
N ASP A 58 -2.00 13.34 -13.30
CA ASP A 58 -3.31 13.60 -13.93
C ASP A 58 -3.36 15.00 -14.56
N ARG A 59 -2.81 15.09 -15.78
CA ARG A 59 -2.81 16.35 -16.55
C ARG A 59 -4.23 16.85 -16.87
N ASN A 60 -5.20 15.96 -17.06
CA ASN A 60 -6.56 16.35 -17.40
C ASN A 60 -7.25 17.03 -16.23
N LEU A 61 -7.02 16.54 -15.02
CA LEU A 61 -7.49 17.19 -13.80
C LEU A 61 -6.86 18.58 -13.63
N VAL A 62 -5.54 18.70 -13.74
CA VAL A 62 -4.84 19.99 -13.63
C VAL A 62 -5.38 21.01 -14.64
N ASN A 63 -5.53 20.60 -15.90
CA ASN A 63 -6.10 21.46 -16.94
C ASN A 63 -7.54 21.90 -16.63
N ARG A 64 -8.37 21.00 -16.12
CA ARG A 64 -9.74 21.33 -15.70
C ARG A 64 -9.76 22.31 -14.54
N LEU A 65 -8.89 22.12 -13.55
CA LEU A 65 -8.83 23.02 -12.39
C LEU A 65 -8.31 24.40 -12.80
N ASN A 66 -7.35 24.47 -13.73
CA ASN A 66 -6.84 25.72 -14.27
C ASN A 66 -7.87 26.48 -15.11
N SER A 67 -8.81 25.79 -15.77
CA SER A 67 -9.88 26.46 -16.54
C SER A 67 -10.99 27.05 -15.67
N LEU A 68 -11.10 26.63 -14.41
CA LEU A 68 -12.06 27.19 -13.46
C LEU A 68 -11.60 28.57 -12.94
N PRO A 69 -12.53 29.49 -12.64
CA PRO A 69 -12.22 30.72 -11.90
C PRO A 69 -11.71 30.39 -10.49
N ILE A 70 -10.90 31.28 -9.91
CA ILE A 70 -10.18 31.03 -8.65
C ILE A 70 -11.12 30.62 -7.50
N ASP A 71 -12.29 31.25 -7.39
CA ASP A 71 -13.27 30.99 -6.34
C ASP A 71 -13.90 29.58 -6.42
N ASN A 72 -13.85 28.96 -7.60
CA ASN A 72 -14.37 27.62 -7.85
C ASN A 72 -13.27 26.55 -7.79
N ARG A 73 -12.01 26.93 -7.58
CA ARG A 73 -10.92 25.97 -7.43
C ARG A 73 -10.91 25.43 -5.99
N PRO A 74 -10.58 24.15 -5.80
CA PRO A 74 -10.52 23.60 -4.46
C PRO A 74 -9.33 24.18 -3.70
N PHE A 75 -9.50 24.40 -2.40
CA PHE A 75 -8.48 25.04 -1.55
C PHE A 75 -7.12 24.32 -1.59
N TRP A 76 -7.12 22.98 -1.69
CA TRP A 76 -5.89 22.20 -1.77
C TRP A 76 -5.10 22.52 -3.03
N PHE A 77 -5.76 22.83 -4.15
CA PHE A 77 -5.13 23.18 -5.43
C PHE A 77 -4.66 24.64 -5.46
N ILE A 78 -5.26 25.52 -4.65
CA ILE A 78 -4.81 26.91 -4.52
C ILE A 78 -3.57 26.96 -3.61
N ASN A 79 -3.61 26.23 -2.49
CA ASN A 79 -2.59 26.29 -1.43
C ASN A 79 -1.53 25.17 -1.52
N TRP A 80 -1.51 24.41 -2.61
CA TRP A 80 -0.65 23.23 -2.72
C TRP A 80 0.83 23.53 -2.51
N GLU A 81 1.33 24.67 -3.01
CA GLU A 81 2.74 25.06 -2.87
C GLU A 81 3.10 25.30 -1.39
N ALA A 82 2.19 25.90 -0.62
CA ALA A 82 2.37 26.10 0.81
C ALA A 82 2.38 24.77 1.57
N TYR A 83 1.46 23.85 1.23
CA TYR A 83 1.46 22.51 1.81
C TYR A 83 2.72 21.72 1.46
N GLU A 84 3.23 21.84 0.24
CA GLU A 84 4.45 21.18 -0.18
C GLU A 84 5.68 21.70 0.58
N ASN A 85 5.74 23.02 0.80
CA ASN A 85 6.78 23.62 1.64
C ASN A 85 6.68 23.15 3.09
N LEU A 86 5.46 23.02 3.64
CA LEU A 86 5.23 22.47 4.98
C LEU A 86 5.60 20.99 5.08
N ARG A 87 5.38 20.19 4.03
CA ARG A 87 5.82 18.79 3.98
C ARG A 87 7.33 18.67 4.00
N LYS A 88 8.03 19.55 3.26
CA LYS A 88 9.50 19.58 3.23
C LYS A 88 10.09 20.09 4.55
N ASN A 89 9.44 21.08 5.16
CA ASN A 89 9.87 21.70 6.40
C ASN A 89 8.71 21.70 7.40
N PRO A 90 8.41 20.55 8.03
CA PRO A 90 7.30 20.45 8.96
C PRO A 90 7.55 21.38 10.14
N GLN A 91 6.54 22.18 10.48
CA GLN A 91 6.56 22.95 11.71
C GLN A 91 6.59 21.99 12.90
N THR A 92 7.70 21.98 13.61
CA THR A 92 7.85 21.24 14.85
C THR A 92 7.42 22.14 16.00
N TYR A 93 6.58 21.61 16.88
CA TYR A 93 6.23 22.28 18.13
C TYR A 93 6.97 21.59 19.27
N PRO A 94 7.47 22.34 20.27
CA PRO A 94 8.07 21.73 21.44
C PRO A 94 7.05 20.80 22.09
N GLN A 95 7.39 19.52 22.20
CA GLN A 95 6.53 18.58 22.90
C GLN A 95 6.55 18.89 24.40
N ARG A 96 5.38 18.83 25.04
CA ARG A 96 5.30 18.94 26.49
C ARG A 96 6.18 17.84 27.11
N PRO A 97 7.08 18.16 28.05
CA PRO A 97 7.95 17.16 28.66
C PRO A 97 7.11 16.06 29.32
N ASN A 98 7.45 14.81 29.02
CA ASN A 98 6.77 13.64 29.57
C ASN A 98 7.40 13.26 30.92
N SER A 99 6.60 13.26 31.98
CA SER A 99 7.03 12.88 33.34
C SER A 99 7.41 11.40 33.47
N PHE A 100 6.99 10.53 32.55
CA PHE A 100 7.27 9.09 32.60
C PHE A 100 8.63 8.71 31.99
N ILE A 101 9.34 9.64 31.35
CA ILE A 101 10.63 9.36 30.68
C ILE A 101 11.82 9.61 31.62
N ASN A 102 11.64 10.37 32.71
CA ASN A 102 12.70 10.77 33.67
C ASN A 102 12.66 9.98 34.99
N ASN A 103 12.54 8.65 34.93
CA ASN A 103 12.74 7.79 36.10
C ASN A 103 14.00 6.95 35.84
N ASN A 104 15.17 7.51 36.12
CA ASN A 104 16.45 6.80 36.19
C ASN A 104 16.94 6.82 37.63
#